data_AF-A0A183TPW3-F1
#
_entry.id   AF-A0A183TPW3-F1
#
_cell.length_a   1.000
_cell.length_b   1.000
_cell.length_c   1.000
_cell.angle_alpha   90.00
_cell.angle_beta   90.00
_cell.angle_gamma   90.00
#
_symmetry.space_group_name_H-M   'P 1'
#
loop_
_entity.id
_entity.type
_entity.pdbx_description
1 polymer ?
#
loop_
_entity_poly.entity_id
_entity_poly.type
_entity_poly.pdbx_seq_one_letter_code
_entity_poly.pdbx_strand_id
1 'polypeptide(L)'
;LSPAHGKRLRHVLTENDRVLKAVNAMKSADLVSLGKLMQESHKSMRDDFEITCDEVDQIVAICASVPGVYGARMTGGGFGGCVVALVKPGSVNELVAKVDAAYKPATQMFVVEASGGARIIQEDRRKASSLVDTNFCTA
;
A
#
# COMPACT_ATOMS: atom_id res chain seq x y z
N LEU A 1 26.64 19.22 -4.81
CA LEU A 1 25.86 18.08 -5.34
C LEU A 1 25.42 18.41 -6.76
N SER A 2 25.37 17.44 -7.68
CA SER A 2 24.73 17.68 -9.00
C SER A 2 23.23 17.98 -8.81
N PRO A 3 22.57 18.64 -9.78
CA PRO A 3 21.12 18.90 -9.68
C PRO A 3 20.29 17.63 -9.42
N ALA A 4 20.61 16.53 -10.10
CA ALA A 4 19.96 15.23 -9.90
C ALA A 4 20.18 14.69 -8.48
N HIS A 5 21.43 14.67 -7.99
CA HIS A 5 21.72 14.23 -6.62
C HIS A 5 21.07 15.13 -5.56
N GLY A 6 20.94 16.43 -5.84
CA GLY A 6 20.24 17.38 -4.98
C GLY A 6 18.75 17.04 -4.82
N LYS A 7 18.06 16.68 -5.91
CA LYS A 7 16.66 16.20 -5.85
C LYS A 7 16.53 14.93 -5.00
N ARG A 8 17.41 13.94 -5.23
CA ARG A 8 17.40 12.68 -4.45
C ARG A 8 17.63 12.91 -2.97
N LEU A 9 18.58 13.78 -2.61
CA LEU A 9 18.82 14.15 -1.22
C LEU A 9 17.59 14.84 -0.61
N ARG A 10 16.97 15.78 -1.33
CA ARG A 10 15.73 16.44 -0.88
C ARG A 10 14.61 15.44 -0.62
N HIS A 11 14.41 14.46 -1.50
CA HIS A 11 13.45 13.39 -1.27
C HIS A 11 13.73 12.68 0.06
N VAL A 12 14.96 12.16 0.25
CA VAL A 12 15.32 11.38 1.45
C VAL A 12 15.11 12.19 2.73
N LEU A 13 15.60 13.43 2.78
CA LEU A 13 15.48 14.28 3.97
C LEU A 13 14.01 14.63 4.27
N THR A 14 13.24 15.02 3.26
CA THR A 14 11.85 15.41 3.45
C THR A 14 10.93 14.21 3.70
N GLU A 15 11.25 13.03 3.14
CA GLU A 15 10.52 11.79 3.40
C GLU A 15 10.72 11.33 4.83
N ASN A 16 11.94 11.42 5.37
CA ASN A 16 12.21 11.10 6.77
C ASN A 16 11.40 12.01 7.73
N ASP A 17 11.34 13.31 7.45
CA ASP A 17 10.48 14.24 8.20
C ASP A 17 8.98 13.90 8.06
N ARG A 18 8.52 13.55 6.84
CA ARG A 18 7.14 13.08 6.63
C ARG A 18 6.82 11.81 7.42
N VAL A 19 7.77 10.89 7.58
CA VAL A 19 7.58 9.68 8.40
C VAL A 19 7.33 10.06 9.86
N LEU A 20 8.11 10.97 10.43
CA LEU A 20 7.90 11.42 11.82
C LEU A 20 6.53 12.10 11.99
N LYS A 21 6.12 12.92 11.01
CA LYS A 21 4.78 13.53 10.98
C LYS A 21 3.67 12.48 10.86
N ALA A 22 3.87 11.46 10.03
CA ALA A 22 2.91 10.37 9.85
C ALA A 22 2.75 9.55 11.12
N VAL A 23 3.84 9.29 11.86
CA VAL A 23 3.80 8.64 13.18
C VAL A 23 2.94 9.45 14.16
N ASN A 24 3.10 10.78 14.19
CA ASN A 24 2.29 11.63 15.05
C ASN A 24 0.81 11.61 14.64
N ALA A 25 0.51 11.71 13.34
CA ALA A 25 -0.85 11.62 12.82
C ALA A 25 -1.51 10.27 13.14
N MET A 26 -0.78 9.16 13.05
CA MET A 26 -1.28 7.84 13.45
C MET A 26 -1.58 7.78 14.94
N LYS A 27 -0.69 8.31 15.80
CA LYS A 27 -0.91 8.34 17.26
C LYS A 27 -2.13 9.15 17.67
N SER A 28 -2.44 10.23 16.94
CA SER A 28 -3.61 11.07 17.18
C SER A 28 -4.86 10.63 16.40
N ALA A 29 -4.81 9.51 15.67
CA ALA A 29 -5.86 9.06 14.76
C ALA A 29 -6.31 10.12 13.74
N ASP A 30 -5.41 11.03 13.35
CA ASP A 30 -5.66 12.07 12.35
C ASP A 30 -5.44 11.51 10.94
N LEU A 31 -6.45 10.81 10.44
CA LEU A 31 -6.42 10.16 9.13
C LEU A 31 -6.34 11.15 7.97
N VAL A 32 -6.85 12.38 8.15
CA VAL A 32 -6.81 13.43 7.12
C VAL A 32 -5.36 13.89 6.92
N SER A 33 -4.66 14.22 8.01
CA SER A 33 -3.25 14.59 7.93
C SER A 33 -2.39 13.42 7.43
N LEU A 34 -2.66 12.19 7.88
CA LEU A 34 -1.95 11.00 7.40
C LEU A 34 -2.10 10.81 5.88
N GLY A 35 -3.33 10.91 5.37
CA GLY A 35 -3.61 10.81 3.93
C GLY A 35 -2.91 11.90 3.11
N LYS A 36 -2.91 13.14 3.61
CA LYS A 36 -2.16 14.25 2.99
C LYS A 36 -0.66 13.95 2.91
N LEU A 37 -0.06 13.43 3.99
CA LEU A 37 1.35 13.05 4.02
C LEU A 37 1.67 11.92 3.04
N MET A 38 0.76 10.95 2.84
CA MET A 38 0.91 9.92 1.81
C MET A 38 0.96 10.55 0.41
N GLN A 39 0.06 11.49 0.11
CA GLN A 39 0.01 12.15 -1.19
C GLN A 39 1.25 13.01 -1.46
N GLU A 40 1.73 13.76 -0.45
CA GLU A 40 2.97 14.53 -0.52
C GLU A 40 4.19 13.65 -0.73
N SER A 41 4.22 12.49 -0.08
CA SER A 41 5.26 11.50 -0.30
C SER A 41 5.25 10.98 -1.73
N HIS A 42 4.08 10.61 -2.28
CA HIS A 42 3.99 10.17 -3.67
C HIS A 42 4.48 11.22 -4.66
N LYS A 43 4.10 12.49 -4.45
CA LYS A 43 4.61 13.60 -5.24
C LYS A 43 6.14 13.69 -5.16
N SER A 44 6.72 13.53 -3.98
CA SER A 44 8.18 13.53 -3.83
C SER A 44 8.84 12.32 -4.49
N MET A 45 8.24 11.13 -4.41
CA MET A 45 8.73 9.94 -5.12
C MET A 45 8.72 10.10 -6.64
N ARG A 46 7.72 10.80 -7.19
CA ARG A 46 7.63 11.12 -8.63
C ARG A 46 8.58 12.24 -9.05
N ASP A 47 8.53 13.38 -8.38
CA ASP A 47 9.18 14.61 -8.86
C ASP A 47 10.64 14.75 -8.41
N ASP A 48 10.94 14.27 -7.19
CA ASP A 48 12.27 14.39 -6.58
C ASP A 48 13.07 13.08 -6.63
N PHE A 49 12.42 11.94 -6.43
CA PHE A 49 13.08 10.63 -6.48
C PHE A 49 13.01 9.98 -7.86
N GLU A 50 12.01 10.35 -8.67
CA GLU A 50 11.78 9.87 -10.04
C GLU A 50 11.75 8.33 -10.11
N ILE A 51 10.99 7.70 -9.20
CA ILE A 51 10.80 6.24 -9.11
C ILE A 51 9.37 5.79 -9.37
N THR A 52 8.46 6.67 -9.77
CA THR A 52 7.09 6.26 -10.18
C THR A 52 7.03 5.99 -11.68
N CYS A 53 5.86 5.55 -12.15
CA CYS A 53 5.55 5.37 -13.56
C CYS A 53 4.10 5.77 -13.82
N ASP A 54 3.73 5.94 -15.09
CA ASP A 54 2.41 6.44 -15.51
C ASP A 54 1.27 5.59 -14.96
N GLU A 55 1.43 4.26 -14.90
CA GLU A 55 0.43 3.34 -14.36
C GLU A 55 0.14 3.61 -12.88
N VAL A 56 1.21 3.78 -12.09
CA VAL A 56 1.12 4.02 -10.65
C VAL A 56 0.56 5.41 -10.37
N ASP A 57 1.01 6.42 -11.12
CA ASP A 57 0.55 7.80 -10.99
C ASP A 57 -0.94 7.92 -11.36
N GLN A 58 -1.39 7.19 -12.38
CA GLN A 58 -2.80 7.12 -12.77
C GLN A 58 -3.66 6.49 -11.66
N ILE A 59 -3.25 5.36 -11.09
CA ILE A 59 -4.00 4.72 -9.99
C ILE A 59 -4.07 5.64 -8.77
N VAL A 60 -2.97 6.30 -8.39
CA VAL A 60 -2.97 7.27 -7.28
C VAL A 60 -3.92 8.44 -7.56
N ALA A 61 -3.95 8.96 -8.79
CA ALA A 61 -4.87 10.02 -9.18
C ALA A 61 -6.35 9.57 -9.12
N ILE A 62 -6.64 8.34 -9.55
CA ILE A 62 -7.99 7.76 -9.43
C ILE A 62 -8.39 7.66 -7.96
N CYS A 63 -7.53 7.10 -7.10
CA CYS A 63 -7.77 7.01 -5.66
C CYS A 63 -8.09 8.37 -5.05
N ALA A 64 -7.29 9.40 -5.35
CA ALA A 64 -7.49 10.76 -4.83
C ALA A 64 -8.81 11.41 -5.29
N SER A 65 -9.43 10.92 -6.37
CA SER A 65 -10.71 11.43 -6.89
C SER A 65 -11.95 10.89 -6.17
N VAL A 66 -11.80 9.83 -5.36
CA VAL A 66 -12.93 9.13 -4.74
C VAL A 66 -13.21 9.68 -3.33
N PRO A 67 -14.44 10.16 -3.05
CA PRO A 67 -14.82 10.58 -1.72
C PRO A 67 -14.60 9.50 -0.65
N GLY A 68 -13.94 9.87 0.44
CA GLY A 68 -13.61 8.97 1.54
C GLY A 68 -12.27 8.24 1.39
N VAL A 69 -11.52 8.48 0.30
CA VAL A 69 -10.08 8.21 0.27
C VAL A 69 -9.35 9.39 0.93
N TYR A 70 -8.59 9.11 1.99
CA TYR A 70 -7.79 10.11 2.68
C TYR A 70 -6.51 10.45 1.90
N GLY A 71 -5.90 9.46 1.25
CA GLY A 71 -4.72 9.62 0.41
C GLY A 71 -4.18 8.29 -0.11
N ALA A 72 -3.36 8.35 -1.15
CA ALA A 72 -2.73 7.18 -1.75
C ALA A 72 -1.28 7.47 -2.17
N ARG A 73 -0.46 6.42 -2.22
CA ARG A 73 0.93 6.48 -2.70
C ARG A 73 1.40 5.16 -3.25
N MET A 74 2.43 5.21 -4.10
CA MET A 74 3.21 4.02 -4.42
C MET A 74 3.87 3.42 -3.17
N THR A 75 4.10 2.11 -3.17
CA THR A 75 4.82 1.39 -2.12
C THR A 75 5.78 0.35 -2.72
N GLY A 76 6.89 0.09 -2.04
CA GLY A 76 7.97 -0.78 -2.52
C GLY A 76 9.05 -0.04 -3.31
N GLY A 77 9.74 -0.74 -4.22
CA GLY A 77 10.94 -0.24 -4.91
C GLY A 77 10.69 0.79 -6.01
N GLY A 78 9.46 0.94 -6.48
CA GLY A 78 9.10 1.85 -7.58
C GLY A 78 9.10 1.18 -8.96
N PHE A 79 8.94 2.02 -10.00
CA PHE A 79 8.87 1.64 -11.42
C PHE A 79 7.76 0.63 -11.74
N GLY A 80 6.64 0.73 -11.00
CA GLY A 80 5.50 -0.18 -11.07
C GLY A 80 5.12 -0.71 -9.69
N GLY A 81 4.50 -1.89 -9.66
CA GLY A 81 4.13 -2.58 -8.42
C GLY A 81 2.80 -2.12 -7.84
N CYS A 82 2.79 -1.77 -6.55
CA CYS A 82 1.57 -1.57 -5.79
C CYS A 82 1.35 -0.10 -5.38
N VAL A 83 0.08 0.28 -5.27
CA VAL A 83 -0.38 1.50 -4.61
C VAL A 83 -1.04 1.11 -3.30
N VAL A 84 -0.73 1.84 -2.23
CA VAL A 84 -1.45 1.76 -0.96
C VAL A 84 -2.34 2.99 -0.82
N ALA A 85 -3.62 2.79 -0.50
CA ALA A 85 -4.60 3.84 -0.28
C ALA A 85 -5.17 3.74 1.14
N LEU A 86 -5.28 4.87 1.82
CA LEU A 86 -5.97 5.00 3.11
C LEU A 86 -7.41 5.41 2.84
N VAL A 87 -8.36 4.53 3.16
CA VAL A 87 -9.76 4.65 2.72
C VAL A 87 -10.71 4.45 3.89
N LYS A 88 -11.77 5.25 3.95
CA LYS A 88 -12.88 5.04 4.88
C LYS A 88 -13.59 3.71 4.54
N PRO A 89 -13.93 2.85 5.52
CA PRO A 89 -14.51 1.53 5.24
C PRO A 89 -15.72 1.52 4.30
N GLY A 90 -16.60 2.52 4.37
CA GLY A 90 -17.78 2.63 3.50
C GLY A 90 -17.50 3.04 2.05
N SER A 91 -16.28 3.47 1.72
CA SER A 91 -15.90 3.96 0.39
C SER A 91 -15.11 2.94 -0.44
N VAL A 92 -14.84 1.74 0.11
CA VAL A 92 -14.02 0.72 -0.56
C VAL A 92 -14.63 0.26 -1.88
N ASN A 93 -15.93 -0.08 -1.90
CA ASN A 93 -16.60 -0.56 -3.11
C ASN A 93 -16.64 0.51 -4.21
N GLU A 94 -16.84 1.78 -3.83
CA GLU A 94 -16.80 2.90 -4.78
C GLU A 94 -15.40 3.07 -5.38
N LEU A 95 -14.36 2.96 -4.54
CA LEU A 95 -12.98 3.00 -5.01
C LEU A 95 -12.68 1.88 -6.01
N VAL A 96 -13.02 0.64 -5.67
CA VAL A 96 -12.83 -0.54 -6.54
C VAL A 96 -13.51 -0.32 -7.89
N ALA A 97 -14.78 0.06 -7.89
CA ALA A 97 -15.53 0.31 -9.12
C ALA A 97 -14.91 1.46 -9.95
N LYS A 98 -14.39 2.50 -9.29
CA LYS A 98 -13.74 3.62 -9.97
C LYS A 98 -12.43 3.20 -10.64
N VAL A 99 -11.61 2.41 -9.96
CA VAL A 99 -10.36 1.87 -10.49
C VAL A 99 -10.65 0.95 -11.68
N ASP A 100 -11.57 0.00 -11.54
CA ASP A 100 -11.93 -0.94 -12.62
C ASP A 100 -12.46 -0.23 -13.87
N ALA A 101 -13.22 0.85 -13.69
CA ALA A 101 -13.75 1.62 -14.81
C ALA A 101 -12.66 2.45 -15.54
N ALA A 102 -11.79 3.10 -14.76
CA ALA A 102 -10.86 4.12 -15.25
C ALA A 102 -9.46 3.60 -15.62
N TYR A 103 -9.03 2.48 -15.03
CA TYR A 103 -7.74 1.85 -15.30
C TYR A 103 -7.96 0.52 -16.03
N LYS A 104 -7.54 0.46 -17.30
CA LYS A 104 -7.82 -0.68 -18.20
C LYS A 104 -6.97 -1.93 -17.97
N PRO A 105 -5.68 -1.83 -17.61
CA PRO A 105 -4.90 -3.02 -17.31
C PRO A 105 -5.49 -3.79 -16.13
N ALA A 106 -5.32 -5.10 -16.12
CA ALA A 106 -5.80 -5.94 -15.03
C ALA A 106 -5.11 -5.57 -13.71
N THR A 107 -5.90 -5.30 -12.68
CA THR A 107 -5.44 -4.92 -11.34
C THR A 107 -6.07 -5.81 -10.29
N GLN A 108 -5.29 -6.19 -9.28
CA GLN A 108 -5.79 -6.86 -8.10
C GLN A 108 -5.88 -5.86 -6.94
N MET A 109 -6.96 -5.91 -6.18
CA MET A 109 -7.21 -5.02 -5.06
C MET A 109 -7.52 -5.85 -3.82
N PHE A 110 -6.88 -5.50 -2.70
CA PHE A 110 -7.02 -6.18 -1.43
C PHE A 110 -7.28 -5.17 -0.32
N VAL A 111 -8.26 -5.45 0.54
CA VAL A 111 -8.40 -4.75 1.82
C VAL A 111 -7.48 -5.45 2.81
N VAL A 112 -6.63 -4.68 3.48
CA VAL A 112 -5.61 -5.21 4.40
C VAL A 112 -5.72 -4.53 5.76
N GLU A 113 -5.35 -5.27 6.79
CA GLU A 113 -5.20 -4.77 8.16
C GLU A 113 -3.77 -5.04 8.66
N ALA A 114 -3.34 -4.30 9.67
CA ALA A 114 -2.05 -4.55 10.31
C ALA A 114 -2.09 -5.91 11.02
N SER A 115 -1.15 -6.81 10.69
CA SER A 115 -1.07 -8.15 11.26
C SER A 115 0.22 -8.37 12.05
N GLY A 116 0.27 -9.49 12.78
CA GLY A 116 1.52 -9.96 13.40
C GLY A 116 2.58 -10.34 12.35
N GLY A 117 3.85 -10.33 12.78
CA GLY A 117 4.99 -10.75 11.96
C GLY A 117 5.20 -12.27 11.92
N ALA A 118 6.39 -12.68 11.48
CA ALA A 118 6.81 -14.08 11.44
C ALA A 118 6.76 -14.72 12.83
N ARG A 119 6.23 -15.96 12.89
CA ARG A 119 6.11 -16.75 14.12
C ARG A 119 6.25 -18.23 13.83
N ILE A 120 6.70 -19.00 14.82
CA ILE A 120 6.75 -20.46 14.74
C ILE A 120 5.33 -20.99 14.97
N ILE A 121 4.87 -21.85 14.06
CA ILE A 121 3.63 -22.62 14.27
C ILE A 121 4.06 -23.95 14.90
N GLN A 122 3.69 -24.18 16.16
CA GLN A 122 3.84 -25.50 16.75
C GLN A 122 2.81 -26.44 16.11
N GLU A 123 3.27 -27.38 15.29
CA GLU A 123 2.44 -28.51 14.87
C GLU A 123 2.20 -29.41 16.08
N ASP A 124 0.94 -29.56 16.48
CA ASP A 124 0.56 -30.56 17.47
C ASP A 124 0.63 -31.95 16.82
N ARG A 125 1.80 -32.62 16.97
CA ARG A 125 2.08 -33.96 16.43
C ARG A 125 1.05 -35.03 16.84
N ARG A 126 0.18 -34.75 17.82
CA ARG A 126 -0.93 -35.64 18.20
C ARG A 126 -2.06 -35.72 17.18
N LYS A 127 -2.27 -34.70 16.33
CA LYS A 127 -3.30 -34.74 15.27
C LYS A 127 -2.83 -35.35 13.95
N ALA A 128 -1.53 -35.53 13.75
CA ALA A 128 -0.99 -36.16 12.55
C ALA A 128 -1.19 -37.69 12.53
N SER A 129 -1.35 -38.32 13.69
CA SER A 129 -1.54 -39.78 13.79
C SER A 129 -2.97 -40.24 13.48
N SER A 130 -3.96 -39.35 13.42
CA SER A 130 -5.37 -39.72 13.15
C SER A 130 -5.79 -39.54 11.69
N LEU A 131 -4.87 -39.20 10.79
CA LEU A 131 -5.15 -38.95 9.36
C LEU A 131 -4.42 -39.91 8.42
N VAL A 132 -3.75 -40.95 8.94
CA VAL A 132 -3.06 -41.96 8.12
C VAL A 132 -3.89 -43.26 7.96
N ASP A 133 -4.97 -43.43 8.72
CA ASP A 133 -5.84 -44.62 8.63
C ASP A 133 -7.24 -44.23 8.14
N THR A 134 -7.42 -44.03 6.83
CA THR A 134 -8.66 -44.43 6.14
C THR A 134 -8.46 -44.42 4.62
N ASN A 135 -8.55 -45.62 4.06
CA ASN A 135 -8.61 -45.96 2.64
C ASN A 135 -9.33 -44.95 1.75
N PHE A 136 -8.70 -44.55 0.64
CA PHE A 136 -9.45 -44.28 -0.59
C PHE A 136 -8.68 -44.73 -1.85
N CYS A 137 -9.13 -45.91 -2.33
CA CYS A 137 -9.17 -46.43 -3.70
C CYS A 137 -7.95 -46.36 -4.64
N THR A 138 -7.41 -47.55 -4.87
CA THR A 138 -7.06 -48.09 -6.20
C THR A 138 -8.13 -47.82 -7.27
N ALA A 139 -7.72 -47.20 -8.37
CA ALA A 139 -8.13 -47.49 -9.75
C ALA A 139 -7.07 -46.90 -10.70
#